data_AF-A0A6V7KHG2-F1
#
_entry.id   AF-A0A6V7KHG2-F1
#
_cell.length_a   1.000
_cell.length_b   1.000
_cell.length_c   1.000
_cell.angle_alpha   90.00
_cell.angle_beta   90.00
_cell.angle_gamma   90.00
#
_symmetry.space_group_name_H-M   'P 1'
#
loop_
_entity.id
_entity.type
_entity.pdbx_description
1 polymer ?
#
loop_
_entity_poly.entity_id
_entity_poly.type
_entity_poly.pdbx_seq_one_letter_code
_entity_poly.pdbx_strand_id
1 'polypeptide(L)' 'IQVKSPRFTGSSWLAFPPLKAAYKHIQLDLEFRPEAWNGILLLTGERDDLQGDFMAVILHHGFIEF' A
#
# COMPACT_ATOMS: atom_id res chain seq x y z
N ILE A 1 -9.26 5.12 -23.81
CA ILE A 1 -8.34 4.41 -22.89
C ILE A 1 -9.21 3.58 -21.96
N GLN A 2 -9.04 2.26 -21.90
CA GLN A 2 -9.78 1.41 -20.97
C GLN A 2 -8.94 1.27 -19.70
N VAL A 3 -9.32 1.96 -18.63
CA VAL A 3 -8.62 1.84 -17.34
C VAL A 3 -9.05 0.51 -16.71
N LYS A 4 -8.11 -0.42 -16.56
CA LYS A 4 -8.32 -1.66 -15.81
C LYS A 4 -7.74 -1.48 -14.41
N SER A 5 -8.60 -1.25 -13.43
CA SER A 5 -8.20 -1.23 -12.03
C SER A 5 -8.19 -2.66 -11.48
N PRO A 6 -7.13 -3.09 -10.78
CA PRO A 6 -7.10 -4.39 -10.11
C PRO A 6 -8.14 -4.43 -8.99
N ARG A 7 -8.74 -5.60 -8.77
CA ARG A 7 -9.57 -5.90 -7.60
C ARG A 7 -8.83 -6.91 -6.73
N PHE A 8 -8.73 -6.63 -5.44
CA PHE A 8 -8.01 -7.47 -4.48
C PHE A 8 -8.98 -8.28 -3.63
N THR A 9 -8.61 -9.50 -3.26
CA THR A 9 -9.47 -10.45 -2.52
C THR A 9 -8.90 -10.83 -1.15
N GLY A 10 -7.96 -10.02 -0.63
CA GLY A 10 -7.29 -10.25 0.66
C GLY A 10 -6.05 -11.15 0.61
N SER A 11 -5.87 -11.93 -0.46
CA SER A 11 -4.69 -12.77 -0.71
C SER A 11 -3.94 -12.41 -2.00
N SER A 12 -4.15 -11.20 -2.50
CA SER A 12 -3.53 -10.67 -3.71
C SER A 12 -2.90 -9.31 -3.47
N TRP A 13 -1.80 -9.02 -4.15
CA TRP A 13 -1.08 -7.76 -4.07
C TRP A 13 -0.41 -7.43 -5.40
N LEU A 14 -0.01 -6.17 -5.54
CA LEU A 14 0.92 -5.72 -6.57
C LEU A 14 2.25 -5.37 -5.91
N ALA A 15 3.34 -5.83 -6.49
CA ALA A 15 4.68 -5.45 -6.09
C ALA A 15 5.27 -4.51 -7.14
N PHE A 16 5.81 -3.38 -6.68
CA PHE A 16 6.48 -2.39 -7.52
C PHE A 16 8.00 -2.47 -7.29
N PRO A 17 8.82 -1.97 -8.25
CA PRO A 17 10.24 -1.82 -8.01
C PRO A 17 10.52 -0.96 -6.76
N PRO A 18 11.64 -1.19 -6.05
CA PRO A 18 11.99 -0.41 -4.86
C PRO A 18 11.98 1.10 -5.13
N LEU A 19 11.42 1.85 -4.18
CA LEU A 19 11.39 3.31 -4.26
C LEU A 19 12.81 3.87 -4.22
N LYS A 20 13.20 4.62 -5.25
CA LYS A 20 14.50 5.29 -5.28
C LYS A 20 14.42 6.55 -4.39
N ALA A 21 15.39 6.72 -3.50
CA ALA A 21 15.49 7.87 -2.61
C ALA A 21 14.28 8.07 -1.67
N ALA A 22 13.55 7.00 -1.34
CA ALA A 22 12.43 7.01 -0.40
C ALA A 22 12.79 7.57 1.00
N TYR A 23 14.07 7.51 1.39
CA TYR A 23 14.56 8.06 2.65
C TYR A 23 14.48 9.60 2.77
N LYS A 24 14.26 10.34 1.67
CA LYS A 24 14.15 11.82 1.70
C LYS A 24 12.71 12.31 1.61
N HIS A 25 11.92 11.71 0.74
CA HIS A 25 10.57 12.15 0.44
C HIS A 25 9.79 11.04 -0.26
N ILE A 26 8.56 10.81 0.20
CA ILE A 26 7.61 9.90 -0.43
C ILE A 26 6.32 10.69 -0.68
N GLN A 27 5.82 10.62 -1.90
CA GLN A 27 4.51 11.10 -2.29
C GLN A 27 3.69 9.90 -2.77
N LEU A 28 2.51 9.72 -2.20
CA LEU A 28 1.57 8.65 -2.54
C LEU A 28 0.22 9.27 -2.91
N ASP A 29 -0.22 9.02 -4.14
CA ASP A 29 -1.57 9.33 -4.60
C ASP A 29 -2.29 8.01 -4.90
N LEU A 30 -3.39 7.74 -4.19
CA LEU A 30 -4.15 6.49 -4.28
C LEU A 30 -5.64 6.77 -4.43
N GLU A 31 -6.28 6.14 -5.41
CA GLU A 31 -7.73 6.09 -5.55
C GLU A 31 -8.20 4.65 -5.47
N PHE A 32 -9.11 4.36 -4.53
CA PHE A 32 -9.60 3.00 -4.30
C PHE A 32 -11.06 3.02 -3.84
N ARG A 33 -11.74 1.88 -4.04
CA ARG A 33 -13.07 1.61 -3.51
C ARG A 33 -12.98 0.46 -2.52
N PRO A 34 -13.10 0.69 -1.21
CA PRO A 34 -13.04 -0.40 -0.24
C PRO A 34 -14.25 -1.33 -0.38
N GLU A 35 -13.99 -2.63 -0.42
CA GLU A 35 -15.00 -3.70 -0.31
C GLU A 35 -14.99 -4.35 1.09
N ALA A 36 -14.04 -3.94 1.95
CA ALA A 36 -13.88 -4.37 3.33
C ALA A 36 -13.49 -3.17 4.21
N TRP A 37 -13.77 -3.27 5.51
CA TRP A 37 -13.47 -2.21 6.49
C TRP A 37 -12.01 -2.18 6.94
N ASN A 38 -11.29 -3.29 6.74
CA ASN A 38 -9.91 -3.45 7.15
C ASN A 38 -9.08 -3.96 5.97
N GLY A 39 -7.85 -3.47 5.82
CA GLY A 39 -6.92 -3.94 4.79
C GLY A 39 -5.64 -3.13 4.69
N ILE A 40 -4.64 -3.69 4.02
CA ILE A 40 -3.37 -3.01 3.72
C ILE A 40 -3.51 -2.33 2.35
N LEU A 41 -3.21 -1.03 2.28
CA LEU A 41 -3.21 -0.26 1.03
C LEU A 41 -1.79 -0.11 0.48
N LEU A 42 -0.81 0.12 1.36
CA LEU A 42 0.60 0.17 1.03
C LEU A 42 1.40 -0.48 2.16
N LEU A 43 2.40 -1.27 1.78
CA LEU A 43 3.43 -1.75 2.67
C LEU A 43 4.78 -1.65 1.96
N THR A 44 5.74 -0.98 2.59
CA THR A 44 7.12 -0.90 2.11
C THR A 44 8.07 -0.92 3.30
N GLY A 45 9.25 -1.48 3.12
CA GLY A 45 10.26 -1.55 4.17
C GLY A 45 11.64 -1.79 3.59
N GLU A 46 12.66 -1.63 4.44
CA GLU A 46 14.05 -1.95 4.10
C GLU A 46 14.23 -3.43 3.71
N ARG A 47 13.45 -4.30 4.35
CA ARG A 47 13.58 -5.76 4.26
C ARG A 47 12.21 -6.43 4.17
N ASP A 48 12.19 -7.60 3.54
CA ASP A 48 10.96 -8.39 3.33
C ASP A 48 10.38 -8.95 4.63
N ASP A 49 11.19 -9.08 5.68
CA ASP A 49 10.78 -9.51 7.01
C ASP A 49 10.24 -8.35 7.87
N LEU A 50 10.13 -7.15 7.30
CA LEU A 50 9.74 -5.91 7.98
C LEU A 50 10.63 -5.56 9.17
N GLN A 51 11.84 -6.11 9.25
CA GLN A 51 12.83 -5.68 10.23
C GLN A 51 13.56 -4.44 9.72
N GLY A 52 13.65 -3.41 10.57
CA GLY A 52 14.17 -2.10 10.20
C GLY A 52 13.06 -1.09 9.93
N ASP A 53 13.36 -0.09 9.12
CA ASP A 53 12.38 0.95 8.79
C ASP A 53 11.33 0.43 7.82
N PHE A 54 10.07 0.67 8.15
CA PHE A 54 8.93 0.37 7.29
C PHE A 54 7.91 1.50 7.31
N MET A 55 7.05 1.50 6.30
CA MET A 55 5.89 2.37 6.21
C MET A 55 4.70 1.53 5.77
N ALA A 56 3.57 1.74 6.45
CA ALA A 56 2.31 1.14 6.09
C ALA A 56 1.25 2.23 5.96
N VAL A 57 0.35 2.05 5.00
CA VAL A 57 -0.92 2.77 4.96
C VAL A 57 -2.00 1.70 4.98
N ILE A 58 -2.88 1.78 5.98
CA ILE A 58 -3.91 0.78 6.18
C ILE A 58 -5.29 1.44 6.21
N LEU A 59 -6.30 0.63 5.92
CA LEU A 59 -7.67 0.92 6.23
C LEU A 59 -7.99 0.18 7.53
N HIS A 60 -8.49 0.88 8.54
CA HIS A 60 -8.91 0.32 9.82
C HIS A 60 -10.26 0.90 10.20
N HIS A 61 -11.26 0.03 10.35
CA HIS A 61 -12.66 0.42 10.58
C HIS A 61 -13.19 1.49 9.62
N GLY A 62 -12.74 1.47 8.36
CA GLY A 62 -13.14 2.45 7.34
C GLY A 62 -12.37 3.78 7.36
N PHE A 63 -11.38 3.93 8.24
CA PHE A 63 -10.51 5.11 8.31
C PHE A 63 -9.10 4.78 7.84
N ILE A 64 -8.42 5.77 7.26
CA ILE A 64 -7.01 5.64 6.87
C ILE A 64 -6.13 5.83 8.10
N GLU A 65 -5.19 4.91 8.30
CA GLU A 65 -4.14 4.99 9.32
C GLU A 65 -2.75 4.81 8.68
N PHE A 66 -1.73 5.39 9.31
CA PHE A 66 -0.33 5.44 8.87
C PHE A 66 0.65 5.25 10.03
#